data_AF-A0A353C7D7-F1
#
_entry.id   AF-A0A353C7D7-F1
#
_cell.length_a   1.000
_cell.length_b   1.000
_cell.length_c   1.000
_cell.angle_alpha   90.00
_cell.angle_beta   90.00
_cell.angle_gamma   90.00
#
_symmetry.space_group_name_H-M   'P 1'
#
loop_
_entity.id
_entity.type
_entity.pdbx_description
1 polymer ?
#
loop_
_entity_poly.entity_id
_entity_poly.type
_entity_poly.pdbx_seq_one_letter_code
_entity_poly.pdbx_strand_id
1 'polypeptide(L)'
;MNEIMHHEDFQKLEGSWRGLHHLIKNTLTGPQLKIRVMSVTKKELLKDFERALEFDQSTLFKKIYEDEYGTFGGAPYGAMIGDFEFGNHPQDMALLEKVSEVAAAAHAPFLSAASADLFGWDTYSEMTEVRDITKIFERAEYMKWRSFRESEDSRYVGLTLPHVLMREPYGAATKPTESFRFEEDVDGTDHKKYLWGNAAYALGTRLTEAFSMHGWCVAIRGVEGGGLVQGLPTHTFETDEGEVAMKCPTEVAITDRREKEFSDNGFIPLVHCKNTDYAAFFATQSANKAKKYDSDAANANARLSSQLQYIFAVSR
;
A
#
# COMPACT_ATOMS: atom_id res chain seq x y z
N MET A 1 16.27 0.30 -25.83
CA MET A 1 15.00 0.77 -25.23
C MET A 1 14.65 -0.09 -24.03
N ASN A 2 14.56 -1.42 -24.17
CA ASN A 2 14.39 -2.35 -23.04
C ASN A 2 15.37 -2.08 -21.89
N GLU A 3 16.68 -2.05 -22.15
CA GLU A 3 17.70 -1.72 -21.13
C GLU A 3 17.45 -0.41 -20.36
N ILE A 4 16.90 0.62 -21.03
CA ILE A 4 16.61 1.91 -20.38
C ILE A 4 15.34 1.81 -19.55
N MET A 5 14.30 1.17 -20.10
CA MET A 5 13.00 1.03 -19.46
C MET A 5 12.99 0.03 -18.31
N HIS A 6 13.86 -0.98 -18.37
CA HIS A 6 14.02 -2.01 -17.36
C HIS A 6 15.09 -1.67 -16.33
N HIS A 7 15.74 -0.50 -16.44
CA HIS A 7 16.65 -0.02 -15.41
C HIS A 7 15.88 0.33 -14.13
N GLU A 8 16.36 -0.13 -12.98
CA GLU A 8 15.67 -0.02 -11.69
C GLU A 8 15.27 1.42 -11.34
N ASP A 9 16.19 2.39 -11.54
CA ASP A 9 15.91 3.80 -11.29
C ASP A 9 14.77 4.36 -12.16
N PHE A 10 14.71 3.94 -13.43
CA PHE A 10 13.67 4.38 -14.35
C PHE A 10 12.34 3.74 -14.00
N GLN A 11 12.33 2.43 -13.73
CA GLN A 11 11.12 1.71 -13.32
C GLN A 11 10.55 2.27 -12.01
N LYS A 12 11.41 2.60 -11.04
CA LYS A 12 10.97 3.21 -9.78
C LYS A 12 10.29 4.56 -10.02
N LEU A 13 10.91 5.42 -10.82
CA LEU A 13 10.33 6.71 -11.17
C LEU A 13 9.01 6.54 -11.95
N GLU A 14 9.00 5.67 -12.96
CA GLU A 14 7.83 5.40 -13.79
C GLU A 14 6.68 4.79 -12.96
N GLY A 15 6.98 3.84 -12.08
CA GLY A 15 6.03 3.17 -11.19
C GLY A 15 5.37 4.16 -10.23
N SER A 16 6.17 5.04 -9.60
CA SER A 16 5.65 6.11 -8.74
C SER A 16 4.72 7.07 -9.47
N TRP A 17 5.15 7.60 -10.62
CA TRP A 17 4.34 8.56 -11.39
C TRP A 17 3.10 7.92 -12.01
N ARG A 18 3.18 6.65 -12.43
CA ARG A 18 2.01 5.92 -12.92
C ARG A 18 1.04 5.57 -11.81
N GLY A 19 1.52 5.20 -10.62
CA GLY A 19 0.68 4.99 -9.45
C GLY A 19 -0.07 6.27 -9.06
N LEU A 20 0.63 7.41 -9.01
CA LEU A 20 0.02 8.72 -8.78
C LEU A 20 -0.98 9.08 -9.88
N HIS A 21 -0.62 8.86 -11.14
CA HIS A 21 -1.53 9.08 -12.28
C HIS A 21 -2.78 8.18 -12.19
N HIS A 22 -2.62 6.92 -11.78
CA HIS A 22 -3.73 6.00 -11.55
C HIS A 22 -4.65 6.52 -10.45
N LEU A 23 -4.11 6.98 -9.32
CA LEU A 23 -4.91 7.58 -8.24
C LEU A 23 -5.70 8.79 -8.73
N ILE A 24 -5.04 9.71 -9.44
CA ILE A 24 -5.68 10.94 -9.94
C ILE A 24 -6.76 10.63 -10.97
N LYS A 25 -6.49 9.75 -11.93
CA LYS A 25 -7.45 9.39 -13.00
C LYS A 25 -8.69 8.68 -12.48
N ASN A 26 -8.54 7.88 -11.44
CA ASN A 26 -9.64 7.12 -10.84
C ASN A 26 -10.29 7.85 -9.65
N THR A 27 -9.99 9.14 -9.47
CA THR A 27 -10.59 9.95 -8.40
C THR A 27 -11.43 11.08 -8.98
N LEU A 28 -12.69 11.16 -8.54
CA LEU A 28 -13.59 12.27 -8.86
C LEU A 28 -13.23 13.50 -8.01
N THR A 29 -12.16 14.18 -8.38
CA THR A 29 -11.73 15.42 -7.71
C THR A 29 -12.73 16.54 -7.88
N GLY A 30 -12.84 17.40 -6.87
CA GLY A 30 -13.79 18.52 -6.85
C GLY A 30 -13.59 19.40 -5.61
N PRO A 31 -14.56 20.27 -5.28
CA PRO A 31 -14.45 21.15 -4.12
C PRO A 31 -14.27 20.40 -2.79
N GLN A 32 -14.89 19.22 -2.67
CA GLN A 32 -14.87 18.37 -1.47
C GLN A 32 -13.75 17.32 -1.45
N LEU A 33 -13.15 17.00 -2.60
CA LEU A 33 -12.13 15.96 -2.72
C LEU A 33 -10.92 16.51 -3.48
N LYS A 34 -9.83 16.68 -2.74
CA LYS A 34 -8.57 17.24 -3.25
C LYS A 34 -7.44 16.25 -3.02
N ILE A 35 -6.53 16.16 -3.98
CA ILE A 35 -5.27 15.43 -3.86
C ILE A 35 -4.15 16.48 -3.85
N ARG A 36 -3.33 16.46 -2.79
CA ARG A 36 -2.13 17.31 -2.69
C ARG A 36 -0.91 16.40 -2.67
N VAL A 37 0.08 16.75 -3.48
CA VAL A 37 1.28 15.93 -3.67
C VAL A 37 2.47 16.66 -3.07
N MET A 38 3.25 15.94 -2.26
CA MET A 38 4.52 16.41 -1.72
C MET A 38 5.62 15.44 -2.15
N SER A 39 6.56 15.92 -2.96
CA SER A 39 7.71 15.13 -3.37
C SER A 39 8.75 15.11 -2.25
N VAL A 40 8.98 13.95 -1.67
CA VAL A 40 9.99 13.73 -0.63
C VAL A 40 10.51 12.30 -0.71
N THR A 41 11.83 12.13 -0.58
CA THR A 41 12.41 10.79 -0.49
C THR A 41 12.31 10.25 0.94
N LYS A 42 12.29 8.92 1.08
CA LYS A 42 12.30 8.28 2.42
C LYS A 42 13.47 8.76 3.30
N LYS A 43 14.65 8.96 2.70
CA LYS A 43 15.86 9.44 3.38
C LYS A 43 15.71 10.88 3.88
N GLU A 44 15.10 11.76 3.08
CA GLU A 44 14.84 13.14 3.49
C GLU A 44 13.82 13.20 4.63
N LEU A 45 12.78 12.37 4.56
CA LEU A 45 11.76 12.30 5.61
C LEU A 45 12.35 11.81 6.94
N LEU A 46 13.18 10.77 6.90
CA LEU A 46 13.90 10.31 8.09
C LEU A 46 14.82 11.41 8.65
N LYS A 47 15.58 12.09 7.79
CA LYS A 47 16.48 13.17 8.18
C LYS A 47 15.75 14.38 8.77
N ASP A 48 14.53 14.65 8.32
CA ASP A 48 13.66 15.69 8.91
C ASP A 48 13.31 15.33 10.36
N PHE A 49 12.90 14.09 10.61
CA PHE A 49 12.62 13.60 11.97
C PHE A 49 13.86 13.52 12.85
N GLU A 50 15.03 13.11 12.33
CA GLU A 50 16.28 13.07 13.10
C GLU A 50 16.79 14.45 13.50
N ARG A 51 16.41 15.50 12.77
CA ARG A 51 16.76 16.90 13.08
C ARG A 51 15.81 17.53 14.09
N ALA A 52 14.57 17.05 14.15
CA ALA A 52 13.58 17.52 15.11
C ALA A 52 13.88 16.91 16.50
N LEU A 53 13.67 17.69 17.56
CA LEU A 53 13.79 17.17 18.93
C LEU A 53 12.66 16.18 19.24
N GLU A 54 11.46 16.50 18.75
CA GLU A 54 10.23 15.73 18.88
C GLU A 54 9.50 15.73 17.54
N PHE A 55 8.59 14.77 17.33
CA PHE A 55 7.92 14.60 16.04
C PHE A 55 7.05 15.81 15.65
N ASP A 56 6.51 16.52 16.63
CA ASP A 56 5.66 17.71 16.46
C ASP A 56 6.43 18.95 15.97
N GLN A 57 7.76 18.90 15.97
CA GLN A 57 8.62 19.96 15.43
C GLN A 57 9.12 19.67 14.01
N SER A 58 8.80 18.48 13.47
CA SER A 58 9.17 18.06 12.11
C SER A 58 8.48 18.90 11.04
N THR A 59 9.08 18.98 9.86
CA THR A 59 8.46 19.65 8.71
C THR A 59 7.19 18.92 8.27
N LEU A 60 7.15 17.59 8.36
CA LEU A 60 5.94 16.83 8.06
C LEU A 60 4.78 17.22 8.98
N PHE A 61 5.02 17.30 10.29
CA PHE A 61 3.98 17.70 11.25
C PHE A 61 3.46 19.10 10.96
N LYS A 62 4.33 20.06 10.67
CA LYS A 62 3.91 21.42 10.30
C LYS A 62 2.99 21.42 9.08
N LYS A 63 3.33 20.64 8.05
CA LYS A 63 2.58 20.59 6.78
C LYS A 63 1.24 19.89 6.90
N ILE A 64 1.15 18.86 7.73
CA ILE A 64 -0.05 18.01 7.84
C ILE A 64 -0.96 18.50 8.98
N TYR A 65 -0.38 18.84 10.12
CA TYR A 65 -1.11 19.27 11.31
C TYR A 65 -1.21 20.80 11.38
N GLU A 66 -0.11 21.53 11.55
CA GLU A 66 -0.18 22.97 11.88
C GLU A 66 -0.83 23.81 10.76
N ASP A 67 -0.38 23.65 9.52
CA ASP A 67 -0.83 24.43 8.37
C ASP A 67 -2.31 24.20 8.02
N GLU A 68 -2.89 23.06 8.43
CA GLU A 68 -4.25 22.66 8.05
C GLU A 68 -5.14 22.30 9.25
N TYR A 69 -4.90 21.16 9.89
CA TYR A 69 -5.74 20.67 11.00
C TYR A 69 -5.77 21.62 12.21
N GLY A 70 -4.61 22.18 12.57
CA GLY A 70 -4.45 23.11 13.70
C GLY A 70 -4.74 24.57 13.36
N THR A 71 -4.99 24.91 12.09
CA THR A 71 -5.23 26.28 11.65
C THR A 71 -6.73 26.56 11.48
N PHE A 72 -7.20 27.66 12.06
CA PHE A 72 -8.59 28.11 11.89
C PHE A 72 -8.89 28.39 10.42
N GLY A 73 -9.88 27.67 9.86
CA GLY A 73 -10.24 27.75 8.45
C GLY A 73 -9.38 26.88 7.51
N GLY A 74 -8.48 26.06 8.05
CA GLY A 74 -7.73 25.06 7.28
C GLY A 74 -8.60 23.90 6.80
N ALA A 75 -8.02 23.06 5.94
CA ALA A 75 -8.68 21.89 5.37
C ALA A 75 -7.95 20.61 5.80
N PRO A 76 -8.40 19.93 6.89
CA PRO A 76 -7.69 18.77 7.42
C PRO A 76 -7.58 17.65 6.40
N TYR A 77 -6.44 16.97 6.40
CA TYR A 77 -6.21 15.82 5.50
C TYR A 77 -6.97 14.60 5.99
N GLY A 78 -7.72 13.95 5.09
CA GLY A 78 -8.44 12.71 5.44
C GLY A 78 -7.57 11.46 5.47
N ALA A 79 -6.48 11.43 4.71
CA ALA A 79 -5.53 10.33 4.64
C ALA A 79 -4.20 10.81 4.07
N MET A 80 -3.12 10.09 4.39
CA MET A 80 -1.81 10.25 3.78
C MET A 80 -1.46 8.98 2.99
N ILE A 81 -1.05 9.12 1.74
CA ILE A 81 -0.56 7.99 0.92
C ILE A 81 0.94 8.17 0.74
N GLY A 82 1.72 7.26 1.32
CA GLY A 82 3.16 7.17 1.17
C GLY A 82 3.52 6.25 0.02
N ASP A 83 4.20 6.77 -0.99
CA ASP A 83 4.79 5.95 -2.04
C ASP A 83 6.13 5.36 -1.60
N PHE A 84 6.08 4.60 -0.51
CA PHE A 84 7.22 3.95 0.09
C PHE A 84 6.91 2.48 0.40
N GLU A 85 7.96 1.66 0.34
CA GLU A 85 7.92 0.27 0.77
C GLU A 85 8.73 0.12 2.05
N PHE A 86 8.13 -0.35 3.14
CA PHE A 86 8.81 -0.53 4.43
C PHE A 86 9.30 -1.96 4.61
N GLY A 87 10.63 -2.12 4.79
CA GLY A 87 11.29 -3.39 5.11
C GLY A 87 11.57 -3.58 6.61
N ASN A 88 12.34 -4.59 6.98
CA ASN A 88 12.71 -4.84 8.40
C ASN A 88 13.90 -3.97 8.87
N HIS A 89 14.44 -3.13 7.99
CA HIS A 89 15.58 -2.30 8.32
C HIS A 89 15.28 -1.33 9.48
N PRO A 90 16.19 -1.12 10.46
CA PRO A 90 15.96 -0.25 11.61
C PRO A 90 15.54 1.19 11.28
N GLN A 91 16.02 1.74 10.17
CA GLN A 91 15.65 3.09 9.72
C GLN A 91 14.21 3.16 9.19
N ASP A 92 13.74 2.10 8.54
CA ASP A 92 12.36 2.00 8.06
C ASP A 92 11.39 1.93 9.25
N MET A 93 11.73 1.13 10.26
CA MET A 93 10.94 1.05 11.50
C MET A 93 10.91 2.37 12.26
N ALA A 94 12.06 3.06 12.39
CA ALA A 94 12.12 4.36 13.04
C ALA A 94 11.30 5.41 12.30
N LEU A 95 11.35 5.41 10.96
CA LEU A 95 10.51 6.30 10.16
C LEU A 95 9.02 5.97 10.31
N LEU A 96 8.64 4.69 10.29
CA LEU A 96 7.26 4.26 10.41
C LEU A 96 6.66 4.66 11.76
N GLU A 97 7.44 4.54 12.83
CA GLU A 97 7.09 5.04 14.17
C GLU A 97 6.80 6.54 14.15
N LYS A 98 7.73 7.36 13.63
CA LYS A 98 7.56 8.83 13.57
C LYS A 98 6.43 9.29 12.67
N VAL A 99 6.21 8.63 11.54
CA VAL A 99 5.06 8.92 10.66
C VAL A 99 3.75 8.52 11.34
N SER A 100 3.73 7.44 12.13
CA SER A 100 2.53 7.02 12.86
C SER A 100 2.11 8.03 13.93
N GLU A 101 3.07 8.64 14.64
CA GLU A 101 2.82 9.71 15.62
C GLU A 101 2.16 10.93 14.94
N VAL A 102 2.66 11.34 13.77
CA VAL A 102 2.06 12.44 12.98
C VAL A 102 0.68 12.07 12.46
N ALA A 103 0.51 10.86 11.93
CA ALA A 103 -0.77 10.37 11.42
C ALA A 103 -1.86 10.32 12.52
N ALA A 104 -1.48 9.86 13.72
CA ALA A 104 -2.35 9.81 14.88
C ALA A 104 -2.74 11.22 15.36
N ALA A 105 -1.77 12.14 15.46
CA ALA A 105 -2.02 13.51 15.90
C ALA A 105 -2.95 14.27 14.93
N ALA A 106 -2.75 14.11 13.62
CA ALA A 106 -3.57 14.76 12.60
C ALA A 106 -4.87 14.02 12.27
N HIS A 107 -5.13 12.88 12.92
CA HIS A 107 -6.22 11.96 12.56
C HIS A 107 -6.26 11.61 11.08
N ALA A 108 -5.10 11.52 10.42
CA ALA A 108 -4.97 11.26 8.99
C ALA A 108 -4.20 9.95 8.78
N PRO A 109 -4.88 8.79 8.66
CA PRO A 109 -4.21 7.51 8.52
C PRO A 109 -3.21 7.48 7.36
N PHE A 110 -2.04 6.92 7.62
CA PHE A 110 -0.94 6.75 6.68
C PHE A 110 -1.01 5.37 6.01
N LEU A 111 -1.10 5.36 4.68
CA LEU A 111 -1.15 4.17 3.85
C LEU A 111 0.10 4.07 2.99
N SER A 112 0.80 2.95 3.07
CA SER A 112 2.03 2.68 2.32
C SER A 112 2.10 1.20 1.94
N ALA A 113 3.20 0.73 1.35
CA ALA A 113 3.43 -0.69 1.10
C ALA A 113 4.39 -1.31 2.11
N ALA A 114 4.21 -2.61 2.35
CA ALA A 114 5.27 -3.46 2.90
C ALA A 114 6.25 -3.81 1.75
N SER A 115 7.53 -3.96 2.07
CA SER A 115 8.50 -4.57 1.15
C SER A 115 8.57 -6.08 1.37
N ALA A 116 9.00 -6.84 0.37
CA ALA A 116 9.32 -8.26 0.53
C ALA A 116 10.38 -8.50 1.63
N ASP A 117 11.32 -7.56 1.78
CA ASP A 117 12.34 -7.55 2.83
C ASP A 117 11.77 -7.58 4.25
N LEU A 118 10.55 -7.06 4.47
CA LEU A 118 9.89 -7.13 5.78
C LEU A 118 9.56 -8.58 6.19
N PHE A 119 9.53 -9.51 5.24
CA PHE A 119 9.33 -10.93 5.49
C PHE A 119 10.65 -11.73 5.41
N GLY A 120 11.78 -11.04 5.15
CA GLY A 120 13.07 -11.64 4.88
C GLY A 120 13.15 -12.32 3.51
N TRP A 121 12.37 -11.83 2.55
CA TRP A 121 12.35 -12.31 1.16
C TRP A 121 13.01 -11.30 0.23
N ASP A 122 13.63 -11.79 -0.85
CA ASP A 122 14.10 -10.91 -1.92
C ASP A 122 12.93 -10.53 -2.84
N THR A 123 11.96 -11.44 -3.00
CA THR A 123 10.77 -11.23 -3.83
C THR A 123 9.51 -11.81 -3.18
N TYR A 124 8.34 -11.28 -3.54
CA TYR A 124 7.07 -11.82 -3.05
C TYR A 124 6.78 -13.27 -3.49
N SER A 125 7.46 -13.77 -4.53
CA SER A 125 7.33 -15.16 -5.01
C SER A 125 7.72 -16.21 -3.97
N GLU A 126 8.64 -15.87 -3.06
CA GLU A 126 9.10 -16.73 -1.95
C GLU A 126 8.02 -16.99 -0.89
N MET A 127 6.90 -16.25 -0.93
CA MET A 127 5.73 -16.48 -0.07
C MET A 127 5.23 -17.94 -0.12
N THR A 128 5.38 -18.60 -1.26
CA THR A 128 4.93 -20.00 -1.45
C THR A 128 5.72 -21.00 -0.60
N GLU A 129 6.95 -20.66 -0.21
CA GLU A 129 7.86 -21.56 0.52
C GLU A 129 7.61 -21.53 2.04
N VAL A 130 7.00 -20.45 2.56
CA VAL A 130 6.86 -20.26 4.00
C VAL A 130 5.60 -20.92 4.55
N ARG A 131 5.70 -21.93 5.40
CA ARG A 131 4.49 -22.59 5.95
C ARG A 131 3.58 -21.70 6.82
N ASP A 132 4.14 -20.74 7.54
CA ASP A 132 3.42 -19.87 8.48
C ASP A 132 4.09 -18.49 8.56
N ILE A 133 3.39 -17.46 8.09
CA ILE A 133 3.89 -16.07 8.06
C ILE A 133 4.12 -15.55 9.49
N THR A 134 3.29 -15.95 10.45
CA THR A 134 3.38 -15.44 11.83
C THR A 134 4.72 -15.80 12.47
N LYS A 135 5.26 -16.98 12.16
CA LYS A 135 6.55 -17.45 12.69
C LYS A 135 7.75 -16.64 12.20
N ILE A 136 7.64 -15.95 11.06
CA ILE A 136 8.69 -15.02 10.61
C ILE A 136 8.91 -13.96 11.71
N PHE A 137 7.80 -13.35 12.15
CA PHE A 137 7.80 -12.25 13.10
C PHE A 137 8.06 -12.66 14.55
N GLU A 138 8.28 -13.94 14.86
CA GLU A 138 8.65 -14.39 16.22
C GLU A 138 10.17 -14.30 16.46
N ARG A 139 10.98 -14.21 15.40
CA ARG A 139 12.44 -14.16 15.49
C ARG A 139 12.92 -12.86 16.15
N ALA A 140 14.11 -12.90 16.75
CA ALA A 140 14.68 -11.74 17.46
C ALA A 140 14.85 -10.50 16.56
N GLU A 141 15.16 -10.70 15.27
CA GLU A 141 15.35 -9.64 14.28
C GLU A 141 14.10 -8.76 14.06
N TYR A 142 12.90 -9.26 14.36
CA TYR A 142 11.64 -8.52 14.23
C TYR A 142 11.17 -7.86 15.54
N MET A 143 12.06 -7.71 16.53
CA MET A 143 11.69 -7.09 17.81
C MET A 143 11.12 -5.68 17.62
N LYS A 144 11.75 -4.86 16.76
CA LYS A 144 11.27 -3.50 16.47
C LYS A 144 9.90 -3.49 15.81
N TRP A 145 9.67 -4.38 14.83
CA TRP A 145 8.36 -4.54 14.20
C TRP A 145 7.28 -4.93 15.22
N ARG A 146 7.56 -5.90 16.09
CA ARG A 146 6.60 -6.29 17.15
C ARG A 146 6.31 -5.13 18.11
N SER A 147 7.33 -4.41 18.55
CA SER A 147 7.16 -3.23 19.42
C SER A 147 6.34 -2.14 18.74
N PHE A 148 6.59 -1.87 17.45
CA PHE A 148 5.80 -0.93 16.67
C PHE A 148 4.32 -1.33 16.61
N ARG A 149 4.02 -2.60 16.31
CA ARG A 149 2.64 -3.10 16.29
C ARG A 149 1.93 -3.03 17.65
N GLU A 150 2.67 -3.03 18.75
CA GLU A 150 2.11 -2.89 20.10
C GLU A 150 1.83 -1.42 20.49
N SER A 151 2.42 -0.46 19.77
CA SER A 151 2.16 0.98 19.93
C SER A 151 0.72 1.32 19.55
N GLU A 152 0.13 2.29 20.26
CA GLU A 152 -1.23 2.80 19.97
C GLU A 152 -1.30 3.52 18.61
N ASP A 153 -0.23 4.23 18.22
CA ASP A 153 -0.20 5.04 17.00
C ASP A 153 -0.12 4.20 15.73
N SER A 154 0.34 2.95 15.84
CA SER A 154 0.34 1.99 14.72
C SER A 154 -1.05 1.69 14.16
N ARG A 155 -2.13 2.07 14.87
CA ARG A 155 -3.52 1.99 14.39
C ARG A 155 -3.79 2.88 13.18
N TYR A 156 -3.01 3.95 13.04
CA TYR A 156 -3.12 4.90 11.94
C TYR A 156 -2.26 4.49 10.73
N VAL A 157 -1.61 3.32 10.75
CA VAL A 157 -0.74 2.87 9.66
C VAL A 157 -1.32 1.64 8.98
N GLY A 158 -1.47 1.72 7.66
CA GLY A 158 -1.84 0.60 6.79
C GLY A 158 -0.73 0.25 5.82
N LEU A 159 -0.32 -1.02 5.76
CA LEU A 159 0.71 -1.50 4.84
C LEU A 159 0.11 -2.48 3.83
N THR A 160 0.02 -2.07 2.57
CA THR A 160 -0.50 -2.89 1.47
C THR A 160 0.55 -3.81 0.89
N LEU A 161 0.12 -4.95 0.36
CA LEU A 161 0.96 -5.87 -0.41
C LEU A 161 0.11 -6.73 -1.37
N PRO A 162 0.69 -7.36 -2.39
CA PRO A 162 2.03 -7.11 -2.93
C PRO A 162 2.00 -5.89 -3.85
N HIS A 163 2.99 -5.70 -4.72
CA HIS A 163 2.88 -4.69 -5.78
C HIS A 163 1.82 -5.06 -6.82
N VAL A 164 1.33 -4.02 -7.51
CA VAL A 164 0.33 -4.13 -8.58
C VAL A 164 0.91 -3.63 -9.90
N LEU A 165 0.52 -4.28 -10.99
CA LEU A 165 1.00 -3.94 -12.32
C LEU A 165 0.47 -2.56 -12.75
N MET A 166 1.37 -1.65 -13.12
CA MET A 166 1.01 -0.26 -13.44
C MET A 166 0.73 -0.03 -14.93
N ARG A 167 1.23 -0.91 -15.81
CA ARG A 167 0.87 -0.91 -17.24
C ARG A 167 1.09 -2.27 -17.88
N GLU A 168 0.41 -2.47 -19.00
CA GLU A 168 0.69 -3.59 -19.90
C GLU A 168 2.03 -3.35 -20.64
N PRO A 169 2.81 -4.41 -20.90
CA PRO A 169 4.00 -4.36 -21.73
C PRO A 169 3.71 -3.79 -23.13
N TYR A 170 4.65 -3.03 -23.70
CA TYR A 170 4.51 -2.54 -25.08
C TYR A 170 4.74 -3.67 -26.08
N GLY A 171 3.91 -3.71 -27.11
CA GLY A 171 4.04 -4.69 -28.17
C GLY A 171 2.92 -4.56 -29.19
N ALA A 172 3.11 -5.11 -30.39
CA ALA A 172 2.13 -4.99 -31.47
C ALA A 172 0.79 -5.67 -31.14
N ALA A 173 0.82 -6.76 -30.37
CA ALA A 173 -0.37 -7.52 -29.96
C ALA A 173 -1.04 -6.96 -28.70
N THR A 174 -0.31 -6.17 -27.91
CA THR A 174 -0.76 -5.63 -26.62
C THR A 174 -1.00 -4.13 -26.75
N LYS A 175 0.02 -3.33 -26.43
CA LYS A 175 0.00 -1.87 -26.48
C LYS A 175 0.98 -1.36 -27.53
N PRO A 176 0.54 -1.14 -28.78
CA PRO A 176 1.41 -0.66 -29.84
C PRO A 176 1.82 0.80 -29.60
N THR A 177 3.05 1.12 -29.97
CA THR A 177 3.58 2.48 -29.98
C THR A 177 3.26 3.18 -31.30
N GLU A 178 2.88 4.46 -31.24
CA GLU A 178 2.44 5.21 -32.43
C GLU A 178 3.61 5.58 -33.37
N SER A 179 4.76 5.96 -32.81
CA SER A 179 5.85 6.59 -33.58
C SER A 179 6.84 5.62 -34.20
N PHE A 180 7.04 4.45 -33.59
CA PHE A 180 7.96 3.42 -34.06
C PHE A 180 7.48 2.05 -33.60
N ARG A 181 7.97 0.98 -34.20
CA ARG A 181 7.66 -0.38 -33.73
C ARG A 181 8.56 -0.72 -32.54
N PHE A 182 7.96 -0.93 -31.39
CA PHE A 182 8.65 -1.34 -30.17
C PHE A 182 7.99 -2.59 -29.61
N GLU A 183 8.81 -3.61 -29.36
CA GLU A 183 8.44 -4.82 -28.64
C GLU A 183 9.23 -4.83 -27.34
N GLU A 184 8.51 -4.81 -26.22
CA GLU A 184 9.10 -4.89 -24.91
C GLU A 184 9.45 -6.35 -24.60
N ASP A 185 10.68 -6.57 -24.15
CA ASP A 185 11.19 -7.92 -23.89
C ASP A 185 10.64 -8.48 -22.58
N VAL A 186 9.39 -8.93 -22.57
CA VAL A 186 8.70 -9.46 -21.39
C VAL A 186 7.97 -10.76 -21.75
N ASP A 187 8.48 -11.88 -21.24
CA ASP A 187 7.99 -13.23 -21.55
C ASP A 187 7.14 -13.86 -20.43
N GLY A 188 6.91 -13.13 -19.33
CA GLY A 188 6.18 -13.65 -18.18
C GLY A 188 7.03 -14.37 -17.14
N THR A 189 8.26 -14.78 -17.47
CA THR A 189 9.14 -15.53 -16.57
C THR A 189 9.88 -14.60 -15.61
N ASP A 190 10.44 -13.50 -16.11
CA ASP A 190 11.12 -12.50 -15.28
C ASP A 190 10.13 -11.44 -14.80
N HIS A 191 9.81 -11.50 -13.50
CA HIS A 191 8.92 -10.53 -12.88
C HIS A 191 9.50 -9.12 -12.87
N LYS A 192 10.83 -8.94 -12.85
CA LYS A 192 11.47 -7.62 -12.71
C LYS A 192 11.30 -6.75 -13.96
N LYS A 193 11.05 -7.36 -15.12
CA LYS A 193 10.84 -6.62 -16.37
C LYS A 193 9.46 -5.96 -16.44
N TYR A 194 8.50 -6.41 -15.62
CA TYR A 194 7.19 -5.76 -15.50
C TYR A 194 7.28 -4.48 -14.67
N LEU A 195 6.45 -3.50 -15.03
CA LEU A 195 6.38 -2.25 -14.29
C LEU A 195 5.42 -2.38 -13.10
N TRP A 196 5.97 -2.78 -11.97
CA TRP A 196 5.26 -2.83 -10.69
C TRP A 196 5.15 -1.45 -10.06
N GLY A 197 4.12 -1.27 -9.24
CA GLY A 197 4.02 -0.10 -8.39
C GLY A 197 3.23 -0.37 -7.13
N ASN A 198 3.16 0.66 -6.30
CA ASN A 198 2.66 0.57 -4.95
C ASN A 198 1.13 0.36 -4.89
N ALA A 199 0.69 -0.71 -4.22
CA ALA A 199 -0.72 -1.01 -4.01
C ALA A 199 -1.44 -0.01 -3.10
N ALA A 200 -0.72 0.85 -2.37
CA ALA A 200 -1.31 1.93 -1.58
C ALA A 200 -2.08 2.93 -2.47
N TYR A 201 -1.68 3.11 -3.73
CA TYR A 201 -2.46 3.90 -4.68
C TYR A 201 -3.80 3.24 -5.01
N ALA A 202 -3.84 1.91 -5.17
CA ALA A 202 -5.08 1.19 -5.41
C ALA A 202 -6.03 1.32 -4.21
N LEU A 203 -5.52 1.16 -2.98
CA LEU A 203 -6.30 1.41 -1.76
C LEU A 203 -6.76 2.88 -1.66
N GLY A 204 -5.91 3.82 -2.08
CA GLY A 204 -6.23 5.23 -2.19
C GLY A 204 -7.44 5.50 -3.11
N THR A 205 -7.55 4.80 -4.24
CA THR A 205 -8.75 4.92 -5.11
C THR A 205 -10.02 4.40 -4.42
N ARG A 206 -9.92 3.33 -3.62
CA ARG A 206 -11.08 2.81 -2.87
C ARG A 206 -11.54 3.83 -1.83
N LEU A 207 -10.60 4.52 -1.16
CA LEU A 207 -10.92 5.59 -0.23
C LEU A 207 -11.64 6.76 -0.89
N THR A 208 -11.11 7.24 -2.02
CA THR A 208 -11.69 8.40 -2.72
C THR A 208 -13.06 8.07 -3.31
N GLU A 209 -13.25 6.84 -3.79
CA GLU A 209 -14.54 6.33 -4.25
C GLU A 209 -15.55 6.23 -3.11
N ALA A 210 -15.17 5.64 -1.96
CA ALA A 210 -16.03 5.55 -0.78
C ALA A 210 -16.50 6.95 -0.31
N PHE A 211 -15.57 7.91 -0.27
CA PHE A 211 -15.89 9.30 0.06
C PHE A 211 -16.82 9.92 -0.98
N SER A 212 -16.56 9.71 -2.28
CA SER A 212 -17.40 10.28 -3.34
C SER A 212 -18.82 9.71 -3.32
N MET A 213 -19.00 8.43 -2.98
CA MET A 213 -20.30 7.77 -2.99
C MET A 213 -21.10 8.00 -1.71
N HIS A 214 -20.44 7.98 -0.56
CA HIS A 214 -21.12 7.95 0.74
C HIS A 214 -20.80 9.17 1.61
N GLY A 215 -19.84 9.98 1.20
CA GLY A 215 -19.20 10.98 2.06
C GLY A 215 -18.18 10.35 3.00
N TRP A 216 -18.24 9.07 3.35
CA TRP A 216 -17.39 8.45 4.39
C TRP A 216 -16.41 7.43 3.82
N CYS A 217 -15.21 7.36 4.40
CA CYS A 217 -14.13 6.45 4.00
C CYS A 217 -14.21 5.06 4.67
N VAL A 218 -15.42 4.50 4.83
CA VAL A 218 -15.63 3.22 5.55
C VAL A 218 -15.80 2.04 4.60
N ALA A 219 -16.39 2.26 3.42
CA ALA A 219 -16.64 1.23 2.41
C ALA A 219 -15.40 0.99 1.54
N ILE A 220 -14.36 0.39 2.13
CA ILE A 220 -13.04 0.20 1.49
C ILE A 220 -12.56 -1.26 1.51
N ARG A 221 -13.43 -2.22 1.84
CA ARG A 221 -13.08 -3.63 1.97
C ARG A 221 -14.17 -4.57 1.50
N GLY A 222 -13.78 -5.76 1.07
CA GLY A 222 -14.66 -6.78 0.50
C GLY A 222 -15.05 -6.46 -0.94
N VAL A 223 -15.36 -7.51 -1.71
CA VAL A 223 -15.74 -7.40 -3.13
C VAL A 223 -16.97 -6.50 -3.31
N GLU A 224 -18.01 -6.72 -2.51
CA GLU A 224 -19.25 -5.93 -2.54
C GLU A 224 -19.23 -4.74 -1.56
N GLY A 225 -18.20 -4.63 -0.72
CA GLY A 225 -18.09 -3.60 0.33
C GLY A 225 -17.18 -2.42 -0.04
N GLY A 226 -16.88 -2.25 -1.33
CA GLY A 226 -16.07 -1.15 -1.86
C GLY A 226 -14.56 -1.40 -1.88
N GLY A 227 -14.11 -2.62 -1.57
CA GLY A 227 -12.70 -3.02 -1.64
C GLY A 227 -12.24 -3.57 -2.99
N LEU A 228 -13.15 -3.72 -3.96
CA LEU A 228 -12.88 -4.24 -5.31
C LEU A 228 -12.09 -3.22 -6.14
N VAL A 229 -10.94 -3.60 -6.68
CA VAL A 229 -10.10 -2.83 -7.62
C VAL A 229 -10.25 -3.45 -9.00
N GLN A 230 -10.73 -2.68 -9.98
CA GLN A 230 -11.04 -3.16 -11.34
C GLN A 230 -10.12 -2.54 -12.38
N GLY A 231 -10.08 -3.16 -13.57
CA GLY A 231 -9.33 -2.64 -14.71
C GLY A 231 -7.82 -2.67 -14.48
N LEU A 232 -7.32 -3.70 -13.78
CA LEU A 232 -5.89 -3.91 -13.64
C LEU A 232 -5.30 -4.32 -14.99
N PRO A 233 -4.11 -3.83 -15.36
CA PRO A 233 -3.42 -4.25 -16.58
C PRO A 233 -3.28 -5.76 -16.66
N THR A 234 -3.52 -6.32 -17.85
CA THR A 234 -3.45 -7.76 -18.08
C THR A 234 -2.49 -8.07 -19.21
N HIS A 235 -1.60 -9.05 -19.01
CA HIS A 235 -0.68 -9.49 -20.03
C HIS A 235 -0.84 -10.98 -20.25
N THR A 236 -1.11 -11.40 -21.48
CA THR A 236 -1.16 -12.82 -21.86
C THR A 236 0.09 -13.18 -22.64
N PHE A 237 0.68 -14.33 -22.32
CA PHE A 237 1.86 -14.85 -22.98
C PHE A 237 1.69 -16.34 -23.24
N GLU A 238 2.40 -16.86 -24.24
CA GLU A 238 2.44 -18.30 -24.52
C GLU A 238 3.48 -18.96 -23.60
N THR A 239 3.08 -20.06 -22.96
CA THR A 239 3.99 -20.88 -22.15
C THR A 239 4.81 -21.83 -23.02
N ASP A 240 5.86 -22.43 -22.45
CA ASP A 240 6.67 -23.47 -23.12
C ASP A 240 5.83 -24.68 -23.58
N GLU A 241 4.67 -24.90 -22.97
CA GLU A 241 3.72 -25.96 -23.30
C GLU A 241 2.71 -25.55 -24.41
N GLY A 242 2.81 -24.33 -24.92
CA GLY A 242 1.92 -23.77 -25.95
C GLY A 242 0.55 -23.32 -25.42
N GLU A 243 0.37 -23.24 -24.11
CA GLU A 243 -0.85 -22.71 -23.50
C GLU A 243 -0.76 -21.19 -23.35
N VAL A 244 -1.89 -20.49 -23.54
CA VAL A 244 -1.96 -19.05 -23.27
C VAL A 244 -2.19 -18.85 -21.78
N ALA A 245 -1.19 -18.31 -21.08
CA ALA A 245 -1.26 -17.95 -19.68
C ALA A 245 -1.43 -16.45 -19.50
N MET A 246 -2.13 -16.06 -18.43
CA MET A 246 -2.28 -14.68 -18.02
C MET A 246 -1.31 -14.38 -16.88
N LYS A 247 -0.51 -13.32 -17.00
CA LYS A 247 0.29 -12.80 -15.90
C LYS A 247 -0.64 -12.28 -14.81
N CYS A 248 -0.38 -12.67 -13.56
CA CYS A 248 -1.10 -12.13 -12.42
C CYS A 248 -0.88 -10.61 -12.34
N PRO A 249 -1.94 -9.78 -12.28
CA PRO A 249 -1.82 -8.32 -12.15
C PRO A 249 -1.28 -7.86 -10.78
N THR A 250 -1.28 -8.75 -9.79
CA THR A 250 -0.50 -8.62 -8.55
C THR A 250 0.75 -9.49 -8.68
N GLU A 251 1.88 -9.13 -8.07
CA GLU A 251 3.13 -9.89 -8.23
C GLU A 251 2.99 -11.38 -7.93
N VAL A 252 2.14 -11.70 -6.96
CA VAL A 252 1.78 -13.07 -6.57
C VAL A 252 0.28 -13.21 -6.34
N ALA A 253 -0.24 -14.41 -6.57
CA ALA A 253 -1.60 -14.78 -6.21
C ALA A 253 -1.66 -15.17 -4.73
N ILE A 254 -2.50 -14.47 -3.96
CA ILE A 254 -2.71 -14.71 -2.54
C ILE A 254 -3.94 -15.62 -2.37
N THR A 255 -3.81 -16.71 -1.62
CA THR A 255 -4.95 -17.58 -1.26
C THR A 255 -5.67 -17.03 -0.03
N ASP A 256 -6.94 -17.41 0.18
CA ASP A 256 -7.73 -17.00 1.35
C ASP A 256 -7.02 -17.26 2.68
N ARG A 257 -6.30 -18.38 2.79
CA ARG A 257 -5.50 -18.71 3.99
C ARG A 257 -4.39 -17.67 4.22
N ARG A 258 -3.70 -17.27 3.14
CA ARG A 258 -2.61 -16.28 3.19
C ARG A 258 -3.13 -14.88 3.44
N GLU A 259 -4.23 -14.51 2.80
CA GLU A 259 -4.94 -13.25 3.06
C GLU A 259 -5.18 -13.11 4.56
N LYS A 260 -5.75 -14.15 5.18
CA LYS A 260 -6.00 -14.15 6.62
C LYS A 260 -4.72 -14.05 7.45
N GLU A 261 -3.67 -14.80 7.10
CA GLU A 261 -2.38 -14.74 7.79
C GLU A 261 -1.75 -13.34 7.72
N PHE A 262 -1.80 -12.66 6.58
CA PHE A 262 -1.31 -11.29 6.43
C PHE A 262 -2.16 -10.30 7.22
N SER A 263 -3.48 -10.41 7.12
CA SER A 263 -4.43 -9.56 7.84
C SER A 263 -4.27 -9.69 9.36
N ASP A 264 -4.14 -10.92 9.89
CA ASP A 264 -3.87 -11.16 11.33
C ASP A 264 -2.50 -10.60 11.76
N ASN A 265 -1.57 -10.44 10.80
CA ASN A 265 -0.26 -9.81 11.00
C ASN A 265 -0.20 -8.30 10.70
N GLY A 266 -1.35 -7.65 10.48
CA GLY A 266 -1.44 -6.19 10.34
C GLY A 266 -1.09 -5.65 8.96
N PHE A 267 -1.27 -6.46 7.93
CA PHE A 267 -1.10 -6.07 6.53
C PHE A 267 -2.43 -6.01 5.79
N ILE A 268 -2.42 -5.34 4.63
CA ILE A 268 -3.58 -5.13 3.77
C ILE A 268 -3.31 -5.83 2.42
N PRO A 269 -3.61 -7.13 2.32
CA PRO A 269 -3.38 -7.89 1.09
C PRO A 269 -4.37 -7.50 -0.02
N LEU A 270 -3.84 -7.19 -1.20
CA LEU A 270 -4.60 -7.08 -2.44
C LEU A 270 -4.67 -8.46 -3.09
N VAL A 271 -5.85 -9.06 -3.10
CA VAL A 271 -6.04 -10.43 -3.59
C VAL A 271 -6.59 -10.40 -5.00
N HIS A 272 -5.79 -10.84 -5.97
CA HIS A 272 -6.22 -11.00 -7.36
C HIS A 272 -7.27 -12.10 -7.51
N CYS A 273 -8.33 -11.83 -8.28
CA CYS A 273 -9.28 -12.86 -8.65
C CYS A 273 -8.80 -13.60 -9.90
N LYS A 274 -8.54 -14.90 -9.74
CA LYS A 274 -7.97 -15.77 -10.78
C LYS A 274 -8.73 -15.64 -12.12
N ASN A 275 -7.98 -15.49 -13.21
CA ASN A 275 -8.48 -15.36 -14.59
C ASN A 275 -9.37 -14.12 -14.84
N THR A 276 -9.21 -13.07 -14.04
CA THR A 276 -9.94 -11.80 -14.23
C THR A 276 -8.97 -10.62 -14.15
N ASP A 277 -9.43 -9.43 -14.50
CA ASP A 277 -8.70 -8.16 -14.45
C ASP A 277 -8.95 -7.38 -13.14
N TYR A 278 -9.52 -8.02 -12.12
CA TYR A 278 -9.81 -7.37 -10.84
C TYR A 278 -9.15 -8.07 -9.65
N ALA A 279 -8.96 -7.29 -8.60
CA ALA A 279 -8.47 -7.74 -7.30
C ALA A 279 -9.33 -7.11 -6.19
N ALA A 280 -9.23 -7.58 -4.96
CA ALA A 280 -9.97 -7.00 -3.85
C ALA A 280 -9.15 -6.96 -2.56
N PHE A 281 -9.35 -5.90 -1.79
CA PHE A 281 -8.94 -5.84 -0.39
C PHE A 281 -10.04 -6.46 0.47
N PHE A 282 -9.85 -7.68 0.96
CA PHE A 282 -10.88 -8.34 1.80
C PHE A 282 -10.91 -7.80 3.24
N ALA A 283 -9.74 -7.38 3.74
CA ALA A 283 -9.57 -6.74 5.02
C ALA A 283 -8.62 -5.55 4.92
N THR A 284 -8.90 -4.52 5.70
CA THR A 284 -8.10 -3.29 5.82
C THR A 284 -7.63 -3.16 7.27
N GLN A 285 -6.77 -4.09 7.70
CA GLN A 285 -6.17 -4.06 9.03
C GLN A 285 -5.07 -3.01 9.07
N SER A 286 -5.00 -2.28 10.18
CA SER A 286 -3.82 -1.47 10.49
C SER A 286 -2.66 -2.37 10.95
N ALA A 287 -1.46 -1.81 11.03
CA ALA A 287 -0.31 -2.50 11.58
C ALA A 287 -0.51 -2.91 13.06
N ASN A 288 -1.40 -2.22 13.78
CA ASN A 288 -1.63 -2.45 15.21
C ASN A 288 -2.04 -3.90 15.52
N LYS A 289 -1.40 -4.45 16.55
CA LYS A 289 -1.79 -5.72 17.16
C LYS A 289 -2.78 -5.43 18.28
N ALA A 290 -4.04 -5.80 18.08
CA ALA A 290 -5.07 -5.67 19.09
C ALA A 290 -4.66 -6.35 20.41
N LYS A 291 -4.70 -5.58 21.51
CA LYS A 291 -4.40 -6.07 22.86
C LYS A 291 -5.47 -7.07 23.30
N LYS A 292 -5.06 -8.07 24.08
CA LYS A 292 -5.96 -9.04 24.71
C LYS A 292 -6.28 -8.59 26.13
N TYR A 293 -7.56 -8.66 26.47
CA TYR A 293 -8.13 -8.29 27.75
C TYR A 293 -8.94 -9.47 28.32
N ASP A 294 -9.29 -9.39 29.61
CA ASP A 294 -10.07 -10.43 30.27
C ASP A 294 -11.56 -10.43 29.85
N SER A 295 -12.09 -9.28 29.39
CA SER A 295 -13.49 -9.16 28.98
C SER A 295 -13.68 -9.21 27.47
N ASP A 296 -14.72 -9.91 27.03
CA ASP A 296 -15.07 -10.02 25.61
C ASP A 296 -15.39 -8.66 24.97
N ALA A 297 -16.00 -7.74 25.74
CA ALA A 297 -16.30 -6.39 25.30
C ALA A 297 -15.02 -5.58 25.03
N ALA A 298 -14.02 -5.65 25.93
CA ALA A 298 -12.74 -4.97 25.71
C ALA A 298 -11.98 -5.57 24.52
N ASN A 299 -12.02 -6.90 24.35
CA ASN A 299 -11.46 -7.57 23.18
C ASN A 299 -12.17 -7.21 21.87
N ALA A 300 -13.49 -6.98 21.90
CA ALA A 300 -14.23 -6.48 20.73
C ALA A 300 -13.78 -5.05 20.38
N ASN A 301 -13.70 -4.15 21.35
CA ASN A 301 -13.25 -2.77 21.14
C ASN A 301 -11.82 -2.72 20.59
N ALA A 302 -10.90 -3.48 21.17
CA ALA A 302 -9.52 -3.55 20.70
C ALA A 302 -9.40 -4.01 19.24
N ARG A 303 -10.24 -4.97 18.82
CA ARG A 303 -10.30 -5.43 17.43
C ARG A 303 -10.90 -4.40 16.47
N LEU A 304 -11.83 -3.56 16.94
CA LEU A 304 -12.37 -2.46 16.12
C LEU A 304 -11.30 -1.38 15.93
N SER A 305 -10.52 -1.07 16.97
CA SER A 305 -9.45 -0.08 16.89
C SER A 305 -8.26 -0.48 16.02
N SER A 306 -8.09 -1.77 15.68
CA SER A 306 -7.05 -2.21 14.75
C SER A 306 -7.50 -2.20 13.28
N GLN A 307 -8.75 -1.84 13.00
CA GLN A 307 -9.37 -1.89 11.68
C GLN A 307 -9.51 -0.48 11.09
N LEU A 308 -8.86 -0.22 9.96
CA LEU A 308 -8.74 1.13 9.40
C LEU A 308 -10.08 1.74 9.03
N GLN A 309 -11.07 0.96 8.60
CA GLN A 309 -12.39 1.51 8.25
C GLN A 309 -13.08 2.18 9.44
N TYR A 310 -12.82 1.74 10.67
CA TYR A 310 -13.33 2.40 11.87
C TYR A 310 -12.44 3.56 12.29
N ILE A 311 -11.13 3.49 12.07
CA ILE A 311 -10.21 4.62 12.27
C ILE A 311 -10.62 5.79 11.36
N PHE A 312 -10.87 5.53 10.08
CA PHE A 312 -11.40 6.55 9.16
C PHE A 312 -12.76 7.13 9.58
N ALA A 313 -13.60 6.33 10.26
CA ALA A 313 -14.87 6.83 10.76
C ALA A 313 -14.70 7.78 11.96
N VAL A 314 -13.75 7.52 12.85
CA VAL A 314 -13.48 8.38 14.02
C VAL A 314 -12.56 9.57 13.71
N SER A 315 -11.78 9.47 12.63
CA SER A 315 -10.89 10.52 12.13
C SER A 315 -11.61 11.70 11.47
N ARG A 316 -12.93 11.60 11.28
CA ARG A 316 -13.74 12.56 10.53
C ARG A 316 -14.73 13.26 11.43
#